data_AF-A0A9X9WP73-F1
#
_entry.id   AF-A0A9X9WP73-F1
#
_cell.length_a   1.000
_cell.length_b   1.000
_cell.length_c   1.000
_cell.angle_alpha   90.00
_cell.angle_beta   90.00
_cell.angle_gamma   90.00
#
_symmetry.space_group_name_H-M   'P 1'
#
loop_
_entity.id
_entity.type
_entity.pdbx_description
1 polymer ?
#
loop_
_entity_poly.entity_id
_entity_poly.type
_entity_poly.pdbx_seq_one_letter_code
_entity_poly.pdbx_strand_id
1 'polypeptide(L)'
;MARKRIGYSYPAYAWFAEAGWVFMMHSVRILADPARASARLAALGAEKRKAFAEGAIKASAAALRGAELQIIAKKAMAPARRRVRANAARIRKG
;
A
#
# COMPACT_ATOMS: atom_id res chain seq x y z
N MET A 1 -29.97 6.43 -25.16
CA MET A 1 -29.08 7.40 -24.48
C MET A 1 -28.18 6.67 -23.50
N ALA A 2 -26.90 6.53 -23.81
CA ALA A 2 -25.93 5.86 -22.93
C ALA A 2 -25.55 6.80 -21.77
N ARG A 3 -25.88 6.42 -20.52
CA ARG A 3 -25.43 7.14 -19.33
C ARG A 3 -23.91 7.02 -19.23
N LYS A 4 -23.20 8.07 -19.62
CA LYS A 4 -21.75 8.22 -19.38
C LYS A 4 -21.56 8.24 -17.87
N ARG A 5 -21.13 7.12 -17.27
CA ARG A 5 -20.75 7.07 -15.85
C ARG A 5 -19.55 7.99 -15.68
N ILE A 6 -19.78 9.20 -15.20
CA ILE A 6 -18.72 10.09 -14.70
C ILE A 6 -18.28 9.51 -13.35
N GLY A 7 -17.57 8.38 -13.42
CA GLY A 7 -16.85 7.88 -12.26
C GLY A 7 -15.68 8.82 -12.06
N TYR A 8 -15.74 9.66 -11.03
CA TYR A 8 -14.59 10.39 -10.53
C TYR A 8 -13.55 9.37 -10.01
N SER A 9 -12.79 8.79 -10.94
CA SER A 9 -11.71 7.86 -10.62
C SER A 9 -10.54 8.70 -10.11
N TYR A 10 -10.58 9.08 -8.84
CA TYR A 10 -9.38 9.59 -8.20
C TYR A 10 -8.52 8.38 -7.82
N PRO A 11 -7.35 8.17 -8.47
CA PRO A 11 -6.54 6.99 -8.26
C PRO A 11 -5.99 6.88 -6.83
N ALA A 12 -6.00 7.97 -6.05
CA ALA A 12 -5.71 7.90 -4.62
C ALA A 12 -6.84 7.22 -3.83
N TYR A 13 -8.12 7.50 -4.12
CA TYR A 13 -9.24 6.84 -3.44
C TYR A 13 -9.29 5.35 -3.75
N ALA A 14 -9.00 4.95 -4.99
CA ALA A 14 -8.92 3.54 -5.35
C ALA A 14 -7.84 2.78 -4.55
N TRP A 15 -6.66 3.39 -4.39
CA TRP A 15 -5.59 2.81 -3.58
C TRP A 15 -5.92 2.79 -2.09
N PHE A 16 -6.53 3.85 -1.54
CA PHE A 16 -6.94 3.88 -0.13
C PHE A 16 -8.00 2.81 0.17
N ALA A 17 -8.97 2.61 -0.71
CA ALA A 17 -9.95 1.54 -0.58
C ALA A 17 -9.28 0.15 -0.58
N GLU A 18 -8.33 -0.08 -1.50
CA GLU A 18 -7.55 -1.33 -1.56
C GLU A 18 -6.73 -1.54 -0.28
N ALA A 19 -6.08 -0.50 0.23
CA ALA A 19 -5.32 -0.55 1.48
C ALA A 19 -6.23 -0.82 2.70
N GLY A 20 -7.41 -0.21 2.74
CA GLY A 20 -8.42 -0.45 3.78
C GLY A 20 -8.92 -1.89 3.77
N TRP A 21 -9.19 -2.45 2.59
CA TRP A 21 -9.54 -3.86 2.45
C TRP A 21 -8.43 -4.80 2.95
N VAL A 22 -7.18 -4.57 2.53
CA VAL A 22 -6.03 -5.36 2.99
C VAL A 22 -5.88 -5.29 4.51
N PHE A 23 -6.01 -4.10 5.09
CA PHE A 23 -5.96 -3.91 6.54
C PHE A 23 -7.05 -4.72 7.26
N MET A 24 -8.30 -4.59 6.82
CA MET A 24 -9.43 -5.34 7.39
C MET A 24 -9.18 -6.85 7.38
N MET A 25 -8.72 -7.39 6.25
CA MET A 25 -8.45 -8.82 6.10
C MET A 25 -7.30 -9.31 6.99
N HIS A 26 -6.27 -8.49 7.19
CA HIS A 26 -5.22 -8.81 8.17
C HIS A 26 -5.75 -8.76 9.61
N SER A 27 -6.63 -7.82 9.94
CA SER A 27 -7.26 -7.74 11.27
C SER A 27 -8.14 -8.96 11.55
N VAL A 28 -8.95 -9.41 10.60
CA VAL A 28 -9.74 -10.64 10.72
C VAL A 28 -8.83 -11.85 10.96
N ARG A 29 -7.71 -11.97 10.23
CA ARG A 29 -6.74 -13.06 10.42
C ARG A 29 -6.03 -13.02 11.77
N ILE A 30 -5.82 -11.84 12.34
CA ILE A 30 -5.23 -11.69 13.68
C ILE A 30 -6.22 -12.10 14.75
N LEU A 31 -7.50 -11.72 14.60
CA LEU A 31 -8.56 -12.10 15.53
C LEU A 31 -8.86 -13.61 15.48
N ALA A 32 -8.80 -14.22 14.30
CA ALA A 32 -9.08 -15.64 14.11
C ALA A 32 -7.97 -16.58 14.61
N ASP A 33 -6.71 -16.11 14.70
CA ASP A 33 -5.56 -16.90 15.15
C ASP A 33 -4.70 -16.08 16.13
N PRO A 34 -5.16 -15.94 17.40
CA PRO A 34 -4.48 -15.13 18.40
C PRO A 34 -3.09 -15.69 18.75
N ALA A 35 -2.89 -17.01 18.67
CA ALA A 35 -1.62 -17.67 18.96
C ALA A 35 -0.51 -17.20 18.00
N ARG A 36 -0.84 -16.88 16.74
CA ARG A 36 0.12 -16.36 15.76
C ARG A 36 0.08 -14.84 15.59
N ALA A 37 -0.78 -14.12 16.33
CA ALA A 37 -0.99 -12.69 16.16
C ALA A 37 0.30 -11.87 16.27
N SER A 38 1.12 -12.12 17.29
CA SER A 38 2.36 -11.38 17.53
C SER A 38 3.36 -11.55 16.38
N ALA A 39 3.62 -12.79 15.95
CA ALA A 39 4.49 -13.07 14.80
C ALA A 39 3.97 -12.42 13.51
N ARG A 40 2.65 -12.41 13.32
CA ARG A 40 2.01 -11.82 12.14
C ARG A 40 2.10 -10.28 12.15
N LEU A 41 1.90 -9.65 13.30
CA LEU A 41 2.09 -8.21 13.50
C LEU A 41 3.56 -7.81 13.29
N ALA A 42 4.51 -8.60 13.80
CA ALA A 42 5.93 -8.37 13.60
C ALA A 42 6.31 -8.43 12.10
N ALA A 43 5.80 -9.43 11.37
CA ALA A 43 6.00 -9.54 9.94
C ALA A 43 5.43 -8.33 9.18
N LEU A 44 4.19 -7.93 9.49
CA LEU A 44 3.57 -6.73 8.88
C LEU A 44 4.34 -5.45 9.21
N GLY A 45 4.84 -5.31 10.44
CA GLY A 45 5.67 -4.19 10.87
C GLY A 45 7.01 -4.12 10.14
N ALA A 46 7.66 -5.28 9.92
CA ALA A 46 8.88 -5.37 9.14
C ALA A 46 8.64 -5.01 7.66
N GLU A 47 7.54 -5.48 7.08
CA GLU A 47 7.15 -5.13 5.71
C GLU A 47 6.93 -3.62 5.54
N LYS A 48 6.22 -2.98 6.49
CA LYS A 48 6.00 -1.52 6.48
C LYS A 48 7.31 -0.75 6.56
N ARG A 49 8.20 -1.11 7.49
CA ARG A 49 9.52 -0.48 7.65
C ARG A 49 10.36 -0.61 6.38
N LYS A 50 10.39 -1.79 5.76
CA LYS A 50 11.10 -2.03 4.50
C LYS A 50 10.57 -1.16 3.37
N ALA A 51 9.25 -1.11 3.20
CA ALA A 51 8.62 -0.30 2.15
C ALA A 51 8.87 1.20 2.35
N PHE A 52 8.83 1.68 3.60
CA PHE A 52 9.13 3.06 3.95
C PHE A 52 10.59 3.41 3.63
N ALA A 53 11.55 2.60 4.09
CA ALA A 53 12.97 2.83 3.83
C ALA A 53 13.29 2.84 2.33
N GLU A 54 12.74 1.89 1.57
CA GLU A 54 12.88 1.86 0.11
C GLU A 54 12.29 3.12 -0.55
N GLY A 55 11.16 3.62 -0.03
CA GLY A 55 10.51 4.84 -0.50
C GLY A 55 11.36 6.07 -0.22
N ALA A 56 11.88 6.18 1.00
CA ALA A 56 12.76 7.27 1.43
C ALA A 56 14.01 7.34 0.54
N ILE A 57 14.71 6.23 0.32
CA ILE A 57 15.90 6.19 -0.54
C ILE A 57 15.56 6.65 -1.96
N LYS A 58 14.45 6.14 -2.54
CA LYS A 58 14.03 6.50 -3.90
C LYS A 58 13.59 7.95 -4.03
N ALA A 59 12.95 8.50 -3.00
CA ALA A 59 12.54 9.89 -2.94
C ALA A 59 13.77 10.81 -2.81
N SER A 60 14.70 10.50 -1.91
CA SER A 60 15.95 11.25 -1.75
C SER A 60 16.78 11.24 -3.03
N ALA A 61 16.92 10.09 -3.69
CA ALA A 61 17.61 10.01 -4.97
C ALA A 61 16.93 10.84 -6.08
N ALA A 62 15.60 10.98 -6.06
CA ALA A 62 14.88 11.84 -7.00
C ALA A 62 15.06 13.32 -6.65
N ALA A 63 15.02 13.68 -5.37
CA ALA A 63 15.26 15.03 -4.89
C ALA A 63 16.66 15.53 -5.25
N LEU A 64 17.69 14.70 -5.04
CA LEU A 64 19.07 15.01 -5.43
C LEU A 64 19.27 15.22 -6.93
N ARG A 65 18.38 14.69 -7.76
CA ARG A 65 18.38 14.89 -9.22
C ARG A 65 17.57 16.12 -9.66
N GLY A 66 17.09 16.94 -8.72
CA GLY A 66 16.27 18.11 -9.01
C GLY A 66 14.87 17.76 -9.53
N ALA A 67 14.34 16.58 -9.22
CA ALA A 67 13.00 16.21 -9.65
C ALA A 67 11.92 17.06 -8.96
N GLU A 68 10.82 17.30 -9.66
CA GLU A 68 9.67 18.02 -9.08
C GLU A 68 9.05 17.27 -7.89
N LEU A 69 8.43 18.01 -6.97
CA LEU A 69 7.78 17.49 -5.76
C LEU A 69 6.80 16.35 -6.06
N GLN A 70 6.03 16.43 -7.15
CA GLN A 70 5.08 15.38 -7.55
C GLN A 70 5.78 14.06 -7.87
N ILE A 71 6.97 14.12 -8.50
CA ILE A 71 7.77 12.94 -8.82
C ILE A 71 8.37 12.37 -7.54
N ILE A 72 8.88 13.21 -6.65
CA ILE A 72 9.42 12.81 -5.35
C ILE A 72 8.35 12.07 -4.53
N ALA A 73 7.16 12.67 -4.39
CA ALA A 73 6.03 12.05 -3.68
C ALA A 73 5.61 10.72 -4.31
N LYS A 74 5.56 10.64 -5.65
CA LYS A 74 5.27 9.40 -6.37
C LYS A 74 6.33 8.32 -6.08
N LYS A 75 7.61 8.67 -6.02
CA LYS A 75 8.72 7.74 -5.71
C LYS A 75 8.67 7.28 -4.25
N ALA A 76 8.36 8.18 -3.32
CA ALA A 76 8.16 7.87 -1.90
C ALA A 76 7.05 6.83 -1.70
N MET A 77 5.91 7.01 -2.37
CA MET A 77 4.72 6.16 -2.18
C MET A 77 4.74 4.87 -3.01
N ALA A 78 5.56 4.78 -4.06
CA ALA A 78 5.53 3.63 -4.97
C ALA A 78 5.76 2.26 -4.28
N PRO A 79 6.69 2.09 -3.33
CA PRO A 79 6.87 0.81 -2.64
C PRO A 79 5.65 0.40 -1.82
N ALA A 80 5.04 1.34 -1.09
CA ALA A 80 3.82 1.08 -0.31
C ALA A 80 2.66 0.64 -1.23
N ARG A 81 2.47 1.32 -2.38
CA ARG A 81 1.46 0.95 -3.38
C ARG A 81 1.67 -0.45 -3.95
N ARG A 82 2.91 -0.83 -4.26
CA ARG A 82 3.23 -2.19 -4.73
C ARG A 82 2.89 -3.25 -3.69
N ARG A 83 3.16 -2.98 -2.41
CA ARG A 83 2.90 -3.92 -1.32
C ARG A 83 1.42 -4.13 -1.05
N VAL A 84 0.62 -3.06 -1.06
CA VAL A 84 -0.84 -3.16 -0.95
C VAL A 84 -1.40 -4.05 -2.05
N ARG A 85 -1.00 -3.83 -3.31
CA ARG A 85 -1.43 -4.67 -4.45
C ARG A 85 -0.99 -6.12 -4.31
N ALA A 86 0.24 -6.37 -3.88
CA ALA A 86 0.74 -7.73 -3.66
C ALA A 86 -0.04 -8.45 -2.54
N ASN A 87 -0.37 -7.75 -1.45
CA ASN A 87 -1.17 -8.30 -0.36
C ASN A 87 -2.62 -8.53 -0.77
N ALA A 88 -3.23 -7.60 -1.50
CA ALA A 88 -4.56 -7.78 -2.08
C ALA A 88 -4.61 -9.00 -3.01
N ALA A 89 -3.60 -9.16 -3.87
CA ALA A 89 -3.48 -10.32 -4.75
C ALA A 89 -3.32 -11.65 -3.99
N ARG A 90 -2.55 -11.65 -2.89
CA ARG A 90 -2.40 -12.82 -2.00
C ARG A 90 -3.71 -13.16 -1.31
N ILE A 91 -4.38 -12.17 -0.73
CA ILE A 91 -5.67 -12.34 -0.05
C ILE A 91 -6.72 -12.89 -1.02
N ARG A 92 -6.76 -12.40 -2.26
CA ARG A 92 -7.70 -12.89 -3.28
C ARG A 92 -7.43 -14.33 -3.71
N LYS A 93 -6.20 -14.83 -3.57
CA LYS A 93 -5.83 -16.21 -3.93
C LYS A 93 -6.10 -17.23 -2.82
N GLY A 94 -6.37 -16.79 -1.59
CA GLY A 94 -6.51 -17.64 -0.39
C GLY A 94 -5.22 -17.68 0.41
#